data_AF-A0A258ZL95-F1
#
_entry.id   AF-A0A258ZL95-F1
#
_cell.length_a   1.000
_cell.length_b   1.000
_cell.length_c   1.000
_cell.angle_alpha   90.00
_cell.angle_beta   90.00
_cell.angle_gamma   90.00
#
_symmetry.space_group_name_H-M   'P 1'
#
loop_
_entity.id
_entity.type
_entity.pdbx_description
1 polymer ?
#
loop_
_entity_poly.entity_id
_entity_poly.type
_entity_poly.pdbx_seq_one_letter_code
_entity_poly.pdbx_strand_id
1 'polypeptide(L)'
;QELLRTMAQQHDNMLKLLKTENEWLRRGVKARLKRNEGRKQRVLQLREDAKNNPSKIHKMRLELEREAKHFNRGEGINRQKMLFEVEKLGLTLGDKVLIKDFSTRILQKDVIAVVGPNGSGKSTLLKALLGRLKPTSGIIKMGEITIGYFDQHREMLDDNLNLIETFCPHGGDRVDAQGTDYHVYGYLKNFLFPREFLDKKVGTLSGGEKNRVALALLFTKKVDCLILDEPTNDLDIPTINILEEKLQNFPGAVILVSHDRYFVDKIAKKLFIFKGDGTIEESYKPYSEYLEDEKEFAEMDAMQAEFSKAAAPIAVQTQKAKVFKLSFNEQKALEKLPLEIDALEKQIDEINQCLADPKCYEKKGISVLAQELEKTKILYEEKVEELLTIQEKEEAIEALKNA
;
A
#
# COMPACT_ATOMS: atom_id res chain seq x y z
N GLN A 1 1.94 -24.20 6.57
CA GLN A 1 0.85 -23.55 5.81
C GLN A 1 -0.37 -23.28 6.70
N GLU A 2 -0.88 -24.27 7.44
CA GLU A 2 -2.02 -24.04 8.36
C GLU A 2 -1.70 -23.05 9.49
N LEU A 3 -0.51 -23.12 10.12
CA LEU A 3 -0.12 -22.23 11.22
C LEU A 3 -0.06 -20.73 10.81
N LEU A 4 0.39 -20.46 9.59
CA LEU A 4 0.46 -19.09 9.06
C LEU A 4 -0.93 -18.56 8.69
N ARG A 5 -1.79 -19.44 8.17
CA ARG A 5 -3.18 -19.12 7.86
C ARG A 5 -4.00 -18.91 9.12
N THR A 6 -3.76 -19.68 10.18
CA THR A 6 -4.40 -19.48 11.48
C THR A 6 -3.91 -18.20 12.14
N MET A 7 -2.61 -17.87 12.05
CA MET A 7 -2.08 -16.60 12.58
C MET A 7 -2.61 -15.37 11.80
N ALA A 8 -2.70 -15.44 10.48
CA ALA A 8 -3.28 -14.36 9.66
C ALA A 8 -4.79 -14.20 9.94
N GLN A 9 -5.53 -15.31 10.06
CA GLN A 9 -6.94 -15.29 10.45
C GLN A 9 -7.13 -14.75 11.87
N GLN A 10 -6.23 -15.07 12.80
CA GLN A 10 -6.24 -14.50 14.14
C GLN A 10 -5.98 -12.99 14.12
N HIS A 11 -5.07 -12.53 13.25
CA HIS A 11 -4.79 -11.11 13.06
C HIS A 11 -5.98 -10.35 12.46
N ASP A 12 -6.58 -10.87 11.38
CA ASP A 12 -7.78 -10.28 10.78
C ASP A 12 -8.97 -10.28 11.73
N ASN A 13 -9.12 -11.34 12.52
CA ASN A 13 -10.15 -11.40 13.56
C ASN A 13 -9.91 -10.36 14.65
N MET A 14 -8.64 -10.12 15.04
CA MET A 14 -8.29 -9.05 15.97
C MET A 14 -8.58 -7.66 15.40
N LEU A 15 -8.23 -7.41 14.13
CA LEU A 15 -8.50 -6.12 13.47
C LEU A 15 -10.00 -5.85 13.34
N LYS A 16 -10.80 -6.87 13.00
CA LYS A 16 -12.27 -6.77 12.99
C LYS A 16 -12.83 -6.49 14.37
N LEU A 17 -12.32 -7.15 15.41
CA LEU A 17 -12.70 -6.88 16.81
C LEU A 17 -12.40 -5.44 17.20
N LEU A 18 -11.19 -4.95 16.91
CA LEU A 18 -10.78 -3.57 17.19
C LEU A 18 -11.63 -2.54 16.45
N LYS A 19 -12.00 -2.78 15.18
CA LYS A 19 -12.90 -1.89 14.43
C LYS A 19 -14.30 -1.85 15.03
N THR A 20 -14.88 -3.01 15.37
CA THR A 20 -16.19 -3.08 16.04
C THR A 20 -16.19 -2.44 17.43
N GLU A 21 -15.07 -2.56 18.17
CA GLU A 21 -14.90 -1.91 19.47
C GLU A 21 -14.69 -0.40 19.37
N ASN A 22 -14.00 0.09 18.34
CA ASN A 22 -13.88 1.53 18.06
C ASN A 22 -15.22 2.15 17.66
N GLU A 23 -16.03 1.45 16.88
CA GLU A 23 -17.41 1.86 16.59
C GLU A 23 -18.29 1.86 17.85
N TRP A 24 -18.09 0.89 18.74
CA TRP A 24 -18.78 0.83 20.03
C TRP A 24 -18.36 1.97 20.97
N LEU A 25 -17.07 2.31 21.03
CA LEU A 25 -16.53 3.47 21.77
C LEU A 25 -17.03 4.80 21.19
N ARG A 26 -17.16 4.92 19.86
CA ARG A 26 -17.76 6.09 19.19
C ARG A 26 -19.24 6.31 19.53
N ARG A 27 -19.96 5.26 19.94
CA ARG A 27 -21.36 5.35 20.37
C ARG A 27 -21.55 5.83 21.82
N GLY A 28 -20.47 6.23 22.49
CA GLY A 28 -20.44 7.19 23.61
C GLY A 28 -21.05 6.77 24.95
N VAL A 29 -22.20 6.11 24.98
CA VAL A 29 -23.10 6.16 26.14
C VAL A 29 -23.37 4.78 26.77
N LYS A 30 -23.32 3.67 26.03
CA LYS A 30 -23.57 2.33 26.61
C LYS A 30 -22.33 1.65 27.24
N ALA A 31 -21.17 2.29 27.18
CA ALA A 31 -19.89 1.69 27.53
C ALA A 31 -19.46 1.86 29.00
N ARG A 32 -20.16 2.69 29.79
CA ARG A 32 -19.66 3.16 31.10
C ARG A 32 -20.43 2.64 32.32
N LEU A 33 -21.44 1.78 32.14
CA LEU A 33 -22.09 1.11 33.27
C LEU A 33 -21.23 -0.07 33.78
N LYS A 34 -21.11 -0.16 35.11
CA LYS A 34 -20.25 -1.01 35.96
C LYS A 34 -20.20 -2.51 35.63
N ARG A 35 -21.04 -3.01 34.72
CA ARG A 35 -21.12 -4.42 34.30
C ARG A 35 -20.08 -4.82 33.24
N ASN A 36 -19.31 -3.87 32.69
CA ASN A 36 -18.33 -4.11 31.61
C ASN A 36 -16.87 -3.74 31.95
N GLU A 37 -16.52 -3.56 33.24
CA GLU A 37 -15.14 -3.24 33.65
C GLU A 37 -14.10 -4.27 33.16
N GLY A 38 -14.45 -5.57 33.16
CA GLY A 38 -13.58 -6.63 32.63
C GLY A 38 -13.36 -6.56 31.10
N ARG A 39 -14.33 -6.01 30.34
CA ARG A 39 -14.16 -5.73 28.90
C ARG A 39 -13.30 -4.49 28.68
N LYS A 40 -13.46 -3.44 29.48
CA LYS A 40 -12.62 -2.23 29.46
C LYS A 40 -11.16 -2.55 29.82
N GLN A 41 -10.93 -3.40 30.81
CA GLN A 41 -9.59 -3.89 31.15
C GLN A 41 -8.97 -4.75 30.05
N ARG A 42 -9.75 -5.59 29.36
CA ARG A 42 -9.29 -6.34 28.17
C ARG A 42 -8.89 -5.42 27.02
N VAL A 43 -9.66 -4.36 26.78
CA VAL A 43 -9.37 -3.35 25.75
C VAL A 43 -8.13 -2.53 26.11
N LEU A 44 -7.93 -2.22 27.40
CA LEU A 44 -6.72 -1.56 27.89
C LEU A 44 -5.49 -2.47 27.79
N GLN A 45 -5.63 -3.77 28.10
CA GLN A 45 -4.58 -4.77 27.88
C GLN A 45 -4.27 -4.96 26.40
N LEU A 46 -5.27 -5.05 25.53
CA LEU A 46 -5.09 -5.11 24.07
C LEU A 46 -4.43 -3.83 23.53
N ARG A 47 -4.68 -2.67 24.13
CA ARG A 47 -4.00 -1.41 23.82
C ARG A 47 -2.55 -1.40 24.31
N GLU A 48 -2.26 -1.90 25.51
CA GLU A 48 -0.89 -2.04 26.00
C GLU A 48 -0.11 -3.07 25.18
N ASP A 49 -0.74 -4.17 24.79
CA ASP A 49 -0.16 -5.18 23.90
C ASP A 49 0.08 -4.58 22.50
N ALA A 50 -0.83 -3.77 21.97
CA ALA A 50 -0.65 -3.05 20.70
C ALA A 50 0.41 -1.93 20.78
N LYS A 51 0.61 -1.33 21.95
CA LYS A 51 1.62 -0.28 22.22
C LYS A 51 3.02 -0.87 22.46
N ASN A 52 3.09 -2.08 23.01
CA ASN A 52 4.34 -2.81 23.27
C ASN A 52 4.78 -3.72 22.10
N ASN A 53 3.87 -4.11 21.19
CA ASN A 53 4.17 -4.95 20.02
C ASN A 53 4.06 -4.32 18.61
N PRO A 54 4.11 -3.00 18.36
CA PRO A 54 4.16 -2.51 16.98
C PRO A 54 5.48 -2.92 16.31
N SER A 55 6.58 -2.91 17.08
CA SER A 55 7.90 -3.34 16.62
C SER A 55 8.04 -4.86 16.49
N LYS A 56 7.32 -5.67 17.27
CA LYS A 56 7.28 -7.12 17.06
C LYS A 56 6.42 -7.51 15.87
N ILE A 57 5.27 -6.87 15.63
CA ILE A 57 4.46 -7.14 14.43
C ILE A 57 5.18 -6.67 13.17
N HIS A 58 5.85 -5.52 13.22
CA HIS A 58 6.66 -5.04 12.10
C HIS A 58 7.90 -5.93 11.88
N LYS A 59 8.63 -6.32 12.94
CA LYS A 59 9.78 -7.22 12.86
C LYS A 59 9.38 -8.64 12.44
N MET A 60 8.21 -9.12 12.88
CA MET A 60 7.64 -10.42 12.53
C MET A 60 7.02 -10.40 11.13
N ARG A 61 6.45 -9.29 10.63
CA ARG A 61 6.05 -9.12 9.22
C ARG A 61 7.27 -9.03 8.31
N LEU A 62 8.32 -8.32 8.72
CA LEU A 62 9.59 -8.25 8.00
C LEU A 62 10.33 -9.60 8.03
N GLU A 63 10.26 -10.35 9.13
CA GLU A 63 10.76 -11.72 9.27
C GLU A 63 9.91 -12.71 8.47
N LEU A 64 8.58 -12.57 8.44
CA LEU A 64 7.66 -13.35 7.61
C LEU A 64 7.82 -13.05 6.11
N GLU A 65 8.12 -11.81 5.74
CA GLU A 65 8.48 -11.44 4.37
C GLU A 65 9.86 -11.97 4.00
N ARG A 66 10.83 -11.95 4.93
CA ARG A 66 12.14 -12.61 4.74
C ARG A 66 11.98 -14.13 4.64
N GLU A 67 11.12 -14.75 5.42
CA GLU A 67 10.81 -16.18 5.36
C GLU A 67 10.00 -16.53 4.11
N ALA A 68 9.07 -15.69 3.65
CA ALA A 68 8.38 -15.85 2.36
C ALA A 68 9.36 -15.68 1.17
N LYS A 69 10.37 -14.80 1.28
CA LYS A 69 11.51 -14.71 0.35
C LYS A 69 12.34 -16.02 0.31
N HIS A 70 12.28 -16.83 1.36
CA HIS A 70 12.84 -18.19 1.37
C HIS A 70 11.83 -19.27 0.90
N PHE A 71 10.53 -19.11 1.15
CA PHE A 71 9.51 -20.14 0.89
C PHE A 71 8.96 -20.16 -0.54
N ASN A 72 8.98 -19.03 -1.26
CA ASN A 72 8.67 -19.00 -2.70
C ASN A 72 9.82 -19.47 -3.60
N ARG A 73 10.98 -19.83 -3.01
CA ARG A 73 11.90 -20.75 -3.67
C ARG A 73 11.29 -22.14 -3.50
N GLY A 74 10.43 -22.52 -4.43
CA GLY A 74 10.13 -23.93 -4.61
C GLY A 74 11.46 -24.68 -4.65
N GLU A 75 11.58 -25.71 -3.81
CA GLU A 75 12.65 -26.70 -3.92
C GLU A 75 12.52 -27.38 -5.28
N GLY A 76 13.10 -26.72 -6.27
CA GLY A 76 12.98 -27.05 -7.68
C GLY A 76 14.22 -26.49 -8.35
N ILE A 77 15.33 -27.21 -8.15
CA ILE A 77 16.51 -27.26 -9.03
C ILE A 77 16.78 -25.93 -9.74
N ASN A 78 17.65 -25.12 -9.16
CA ASN A 78 18.11 -23.83 -9.69
C ASN A 78 18.85 -24.04 -11.03
N ARG A 79 18.09 -24.18 -12.13
CA ARG A 79 18.56 -24.28 -13.52
C ARG A 79 18.46 -22.95 -14.27
N GLN A 80 17.97 -21.90 -13.64
CA GLN A 80 17.87 -20.58 -14.26
C GLN A 80 19.25 -19.91 -14.23
N LYS A 81 19.71 -19.46 -15.40
CA LYS A 81 20.97 -18.73 -15.53
C LYS A 81 20.88 -17.45 -14.69
N MET A 82 21.84 -17.24 -13.80
CA MET A 82 21.98 -16.00 -13.06
C MET A 82 22.52 -14.93 -14.03
N LEU A 83 21.85 -13.77 -14.08
CA LEU A 83 22.20 -12.68 -14.99
C LEU A 83 22.97 -11.58 -14.25
N PHE A 84 22.42 -11.12 -13.12
CA PHE A 84 23.07 -10.13 -12.25
C PHE A 84 23.05 -10.58 -10.79
N GLU A 85 24.18 -10.39 -10.11
CA GLU A 85 24.30 -10.48 -8.66
C GLU A 85 24.84 -9.14 -8.15
N VAL A 86 24.02 -8.47 -7.35
CA VAL A 86 24.29 -7.16 -6.76
C VAL A 86 24.46 -7.36 -5.26
N GLU A 87 25.63 -6.99 -4.75
CA GLU A 87 25.97 -7.12 -3.33
C GLU A 87 26.32 -5.75 -2.75
N LYS A 88 25.56 -5.32 -1.73
CA LYS A 88 25.78 -4.10 -0.95
C LYS A 88 26.01 -2.84 -1.79
N LEU A 89 25.23 -2.69 -2.85
CA LEU A 89 25.33 -1.58 -3.80
C LEU A 89 25.06 -0.25 -3.10
N GLY A 90 26.03 0.65 -3.20
CA GLY A 90 25.89 2.05 -2.84
C GLY A 90 26.20 2.93 -4.05
N LEU A 91 25.31 3.90 -4.29
CA LEU A 91 25.43 4.85 -5.39
C LEU A 91 25.23 6.27 -4.88
N THR A 92 26.21 7.12 -5.18
CA THR A 92 26.22 8.54 -4.84
C THR A 92 26.47 9.34 -6.12
N LEU A 93 25.65 10.36 -6.37
CA LEU A 93 25.84 11.26 -7.50
C LEU A 93 26.06 12.68 -6.95
N GLY A 94 27.28 13.18 -7.07
CA GLY A 94 27.71 14.39 -6.34
C GLY A 94 27.54 14.17 -4.83
N ASP A 95 26.82 15.07 -4.18
CA ASP A 95 26.57 15.03 -2.73
C ASP A 95 25.30 14.23 -2.34
N LYS A 96 24.51 13.77 -3.32
CA LYS A 96 23.25 13.06 -3.06
C LYS A 96 23.47 11.54 -3.06
N VAL A 97 23.16 10.90 -1.94
CA VAL A 97 23.12 9.44 -1.85
C VAL A 97 21.82 8.94 -2.49
N LEU A 98 21.94 8.15 -3.56
CA LEU A 98 20.81 7.61 -4.31
C LEU A 98 20.43 6.19 -3.89
N ILE A 99 21.42 5.36 -3.52
CA ILE A 99 21.21 3.97 -3.12
C ILE A 99 22.16 3.63 -1.96
N LYS A 100 21.64 2.95 -0.93
CA LYS A 100 22.38 2.49 0.26
C LYS A 100 22.16 0.99 0.46
N ASP A 101 23.27 0.24 0.48
CA ASP A 101 23.33 -1.19 0.85
C ASP A 101 22.28 -2.07 0.16
N PHE A 102 22.07 -1.87 -1.15
CA PHE A 102 21.10 -2.67 -1.90
C PHE A 102 21.73 -3.97 -2.39
N SER A 103 21.11 -5.10 -2.06
CA SER A 103 21.57 -6.41 -2.52
C SER A 103 20.43 -7.15 -3.20
N THR A 104 20.65 -7.63 -4.41
CA THR A 104 19.65 -8.36 -5.18
C THR A 104 20.29 -9.37 -6.12
N ARG A 105 19.50 -10.36 -6.53
CA ARG A 105 19.85 -11.29 -7.60
C ARG A 105 18.76 -11.23 -8.66
N ILE A 106 19.20 -11.16 -9.91
CA ILE A 106 18.33 -11.15 -11.09
C ILE A 106 18.63 -12.41 -11.89
N LEU A 107 17.61 -13.25 -12.02
CA LEU A 107 17.65 -14.52 -12.71
C LEU A 107 17.01 -14.40 -14.11
N GLN A 108 17.28 -15.38 -14.96
CA GLN A 108 16.59 -15.50 -16.24
C GLN A 108 15.07 -15.65 -16.03
N LYS A 109 14.26 -14.99 -16.88
CA LYS A 109 12.79 -14.89 -16.80
C LYS A 109 12.24 -14.03 -15.66
N ASP A 110 13.09 -13.36 -14.89
CA ASP A 110 12.62 -12.34 -13.96
C ASP A 110 12.07 -11.15 -14.74
N VAL A 111 10.89 -10.68 -14.32
CA VAL A 111 10.27 -9.47 -14.83
C VAL A 111 10.14 -8.50 -13.68
N ILE A 112 11.03 -7.51 -13.67
CA ILE A 112 11.27 -6.59 -12.56
C ILE A 112 10.82 -5.20 -12.99
N ALA A 113 9.93 -4.58 -12.22
CA ALA A 113 9.63 -3.17 -12.37
C ALA A 113 10.32 -2.32 -11.30
N VAL A 114 10.90 -1.22 -11.75
CA VAL A 114 11.58 -0.23 -10.93
C VAL A 114 10.69 1.00 -10.83
N VAL A 115 10.15 1.22 -9.64
CA VAL A 115 9.17 2.27 -9.34
C VAL A 115 9.69 3.20 -8.25
N GLY A 116 9.26 4.46 -8.27
CA GLY A 116 9.64 5.45 -7.28
C GLY A 116 9.61 6.88 -7.80
N PRO A 117 9.80 7.87 -6.92
CA PRO A 117 9.70 9.28 -7.28
C PRO A 117 10.82 9.71 -8.23
N ASN A 118 10.59 10.79 -8.98
CA ASN A 118 11.58 11.34 -9.90
C ASN A 118 12.83 11.80 -9.14
N GLY A 119 14.01 11.52 -9.69
CA GLY A 119 15.28 11.87 -9.04
C GLY A 119 15.66 10.98 -7.84
N SER A 120 15.00 9.84 -7.67
CA SER A 120 15.36 8.78 -6.70
C SER A 120 16.55 7.92 -7.12
N GLY A 121 16.94 7.97 -8.41
CA GLY A 121 18.10 7.23 -8.92
C GLY A 121 17.77 6.01 -9.80
N LYS A 122 16.52 5.80 -10.22
CA LYS A 122 16.09 4.71 -11.12
C LYS A 122 17.01 4.53 -12.35
N SER A 123 17.16 5.57 -13.17
CA SER A 123 18.04 5.52 -14.35
C SER A 123 19.53 5.39 -13.98
N THR A 124 19.92 5.81 -12.77
CA THR A 124 21.30 5.63 -12.28
C THR A 124 21.57 4.17 -11.92
N LEU A 125 20.61 3.46 -11.32
CA LEU A 125 20.67 2.02 -11.12
C LEU A 125 20.80 1.30 -12.46
N LEU A 126 20.01 1.67 -13.47
CA LEU A 126 20.11 1.08 -14.80
C LEU A 126 21.49 1.29 -15.43
N LYS A 127 22.03 2.51 -15.36
CA LYS A 127 23.40 2.81 -15.86
C LYS A 127 24.47 2.00 -15.13
N ALA A 128 24.30 1.75 -13.82
CA ALA A 128 25.21 0.91 -13.06
C ALA A 128 25.12 -0.56 -13.48
N LEU A 129 23.91 -1.10 -13.70
CA LEU A 129 23.71 -2.46 -14.22
C LEU A 129 24.29 -2.64 -15.63
N LEU A 130 24.21 -1.62 -16.48
CA LEU A 130 24.81 -1.60 -17.82
C LEU A 130 26.35 -1.50 -17.79
N GLY A 131 26.97 -1.28 -16.62
CA GLY A 131 28.40 -1.03 -16.50
C GLY A 131 28.85 0.35 -16.99
N ARG A 132 27.91 1.25 -17.35
CA ARG A 132 28.20 2.64 -17.77
C ARG A 132 28.58 3.54 -16.59
N LEU A 133 28.22 3.14 -15.37
CA LEU A 133 28.52 3.87 -14.14
C LEU A 133 29.07 2.91 -13.08
N LYS A 134 30.23 3.26 -12.49
CA LYS A 134 30.83 2.45 -11.42
C LYS A 134 30.12 2.71 -10.09
N PRO A 135 29.81 1.67 -9.31
CA PRO A 135 29.24 1.84 -7.99
C PRO A 135 30.24 2.50 -7.04
N THR A 136 29.74 3.34 -6.12
CA THR A 136 30.57 3.97 -5.08
C THR A 136 30.98 2.94 -4.02
N SER A 137 30.08 2.00 -3.72
CA SER A 137 30.34 0.86 -2.85
C SER A 137 29.58 -0.39 -3.33
N GLY A 138 30.03 -1.56 -2.90
CA GLY A 138 29.43 -2.83 -3.31
C GLY A 138 29.96 -3.33 -4.65
N ILE A 139 29.41 -4.45 -5.11
CA ILE A 139 29.87 -5.17 -6.30
C ILE A 139 28.64 -5.55 -7.14
N ILE A 140 28.72 -5.29 -8.45
CA ILE A 140 27.77 -5.81 -9.43
C ILE A 140 28.53 -6.86 -10.25
N LYS A 141 28.14 -8.13 -10.10
CA LYS A 141 28.62 -9.24 -10.92
C LYS A 141 27.60 -9.46 -12.03
N MET A 142 28.07 -9.39 -13.27
CA MET A 142 27.27 -9.67 -14.46
C MET A 142 27.74 -11.00 -15.05
N GLY A 143 26.79 -11.88 -15.40
CA GLY A 143 27.11 -13.09 -16.15
C GLY A 143 27.52 -12.80 -17.59
N GLU A 144 27.90 -13.83 -18.34
CA GLU A 144 28.09 -13.72 -19.80
C GLU A 144 26.72 -13.61 -20.48
N ILE A 145 26.23 -12.39 -20.64
CA ILE A 145 24.88 -12.09 -21.14
C ILE A 145 24.90 -10.92 -22.13
N THR A 146 23.93 -10.90 -23.01
CA THR A 146 23.67 -9.80 -23.94
C THR A 146 22.50 -8.95 -23.45
N ILE A 147 22.70 -7.63 -23.33
CA ILE A 147 21.71 -6.70 -22.79
C ILE A 147 21.18 -5.81 -23.91
N GLY A 148 19.86 -5.78 -24.08
CA GLY A 148 19.17 -4.77 -24.89
C GLY A 148 18.71 -3.62 -24.01
N TYR A 149 19.16 -2.39 -24.28
CA TYR A 149 18.79 -1.21 -23.51
C TYR A 149 17.93 -0.25 -24.34
N PHE A 150 16.75 0.10 -23.85
CA PHE A 150 15.89 1.12 -24.43
C PHE A 150 15.87 2.35 -23.51
N ASP A 151 16.31 3.48 -24.03
CA ASP A 151 16.32 4.79 -23.36
C ASP A 151 15.42 5.77 -24.12
N GLN A 152 15.01 6.84 -23.44
CA GLN A 152 14.32 7.99 -24.03
C GLN A 152 15.18 8.69 -25.09
N HIS A 153 16.51 8.64 -24.93
CA HIS A 153 17.45 9.08 -25.94
C HIS A 153 17.59 7.99 -27.01
N ARG A 154 16.96 8.21 -28.16
CA ARG A 154 16.79 7.30 -29.31
C ARG A 154 18.10 6.93 -30.03
N GLU A 155 19.14 6.54 -29.27
CA GLU A 155 20.49 6.24 -29.74
C GLU A 155 20.55 5.08 -30.74
N MET A 156 19.49 4.27 -30.85
CA MET A 156 19.45 3.10 -31.74
C MET A 156 19.03 3.41 -33.18
N LEU A 157 18.53 4.61 -33.46
CA LEU A 157 17.98 4.96 -34.77
C LEU A 157 18.92 5.92 -35.51
N ASP A 158 19.23 5.59 -36.77
CA ASP A 158 19.86 6.52 -37.70
C ASP A 158 18.76 7.20 -38.52
N ASP A 159 18.63 8.52 -38.37
CA ASP A 159 17.61 9.31 -39.04
C ASP A 159 17.76 9.32 -40.57
N ASN A 160 18.95 8.98 -41.09
CA ASN A 160 19.23 8.99 -42.53
C ASN A 160 18.79 7.72 -43.25
N LEU A 161 18.65 6.61 -42.54
CA LEU A 161 18.30 5.31 -43.10
C LEU A 161 16.79 5.17 -43.33
N ASN A 162 16.43 4.36 -44.31
CA ASN A 162 15.06 3.92 -44.49
C ASN A 162 14.69 2.82 -43.47
N LEU A 163 13.40 2.59 -43.25
CA LEU A 163 12.95 1.52 -42.35
C LEU A 163 13.46 0.15 -42.80
N ILE A 164 13.33 -0.19 -44.09
CA ILE A 164 13.82 -1.48 -44.60
C ILE A 164 15.32 -1.66 -44.30
N GLU A 165 16.12 -0.64 -44.55
CA GLU A 165 17.57 -0.66 -44.31
C GLU A 165 17.92 -0.81 -42.82
N THR A 166 17.09 -0.23 -41.95
CA THR A 166 17.25 -0.33 -40.48
C THR A 166 17.05 -1.77 -39.99
N PHE A 167 16.11 -2.52 -40.58
CA PHE A 167 15.84 -3.91 -40.20
C PHE A 167 16.70 -4.93 -40.97
N CYS A 168 17.13 -4.60 -42.19
CA CYS A 168 17.93 -5.45 -43.07
C CYS A 168 19.21 -4.75 -43.53
N PRO A 169 20.19 -4.54 -42.62
CA PRO A 169 21.43 -3.82 -42.95
C PRO A 169 22.32 -4.57 -43.96
N HIS A 170 22.14 -5.89 -44.11
CA HIS A 170 22.90 -6.73 -45.05
C HIS A 170 22.12 -7.02 -46.35
N GLY A 171 20.98 -6.35 -46.57
CA GLY A 171 20.09 -6.57 -47.71
C GLY A 171 19.13 -7.76 -47.53
N GLY A 172 18.00 -7.70 -48.24
CA GLY A 172 16.93 -8.71 -48.22
C GLY A 172 15.63 -8.22 -47.58
N ASP A 173 14.60 -9.09 -47.60
CA ASP A 173 13.24 -8.77 -47.14
C ASP A 173 12.83 -9.54 -45.88
N ARG A 174 13.79 -10.20 -45.21
CA ARG A 174 13.55 -11.05 -44.04
C ARG A 174 14.29 -10.54 -42.83
N VAL A 175 13.61 -10.60 -41.68
CA VAL A 175 14.14 -10.21 -40.37
C VAL A 175 13.98 -11.38 -39.41
N ASP A 176 15.07 -11.75 -38.74
CA ASP A 176 15.05 -12.70 -37.64
C ASP A 176 14.61 -11.96 -36.37
N ALA A 177 13.46 -12.34 -35.83
CA ALA A 177 13.02 -11.90 -34.51
C ALA A 177 13.02 -13.09 -33.56
N GLN A 178 14.03 -13.14 -32.68
CA GLN A 178 14.18 -14.16 -31.63
C GLN A 178 14.16 -15.61 -32.15
N GLY A 179 14.75 -15.86 -33.31
CA GLY A 179 14.85 -17.18 -33.94
C GLY A 179 13.70 -17.52 -34.88
N THR A 180 12.78 -16.58 -35.13
CA THR A 180 11.70 -16.74 -36.11
C THR A 180 11.92 -15.79 -37.28
N ASP A 181 12.00 -16.35 -38.49
CA ASP A 181 12.17 -15.58 -39.72
C ASP A 181 10.84 -15.00 -40.22
N TYR A 182 10.69 -13.69 -40.09
CA TYR A 182 9.56 -12.95 -40.63
C TYR A 182 9.94 -12.23 -41.92
N HIS A 183 8.96 -12.01 -42.79
CA HIS A 183 9.08 -10.97 -43.82
C HIS A 183 9.01 -9.60 -43.13
N VAL A 184 9.88 -8.65 -43.48
CA VAL A 184 9.99 -7.32 -42.84
C VAL A 184 8.63 -6.62 -42.78
N TYR A 185 7.91 -6.59 -43.90
CA TYR A 185 6.54 -6.06 -43.92
C TYR A 185 5.58 -6.76 -42.94
N GLY A 186 5.60 -8.10 -42.87
CA GLY A 186 4.73 -8.85 -41.97
C GLY A 186 5.04 -8.55 -40.50
N TYR A 187 6.33 -8.41 -40.18
CA TYR A 187 6.80 -8.02 -38.85
C TYR A 187 6.35 -6.59 -38.49
N LEU A 188 6.61 -5.62 -39.38
CA LEU A 188 6.27 -4.21 -39.15
C LEU A 188 4.77 -3.95 -39.15
N LYS A 189 3.98 -4.74 -39.88
CA LYS A 189 2.52 -4.71 -39.81
C LYS A 189 2.02 -5.04 -38.40
N ASN A 190 2.67 -5.96 -37.68
CA ASN A 190 2.33 -6.26 -36.28
C ASN A 190 2.62 -5.07 -35.34
N PHE A 191 3.55 -4.18 -35.72
CA PHE A 191 3.83 -2.91 -35.04
C PHE A 191 3.04 -1.72 -35.61
N LEU A 192 1.97 -2.00 -36.37
CA LEU A 192 1.05 -1.02 -36.96
C LEU A 192 1.68 -0.10 -38.01
N PHE A 193 2.72 -0.56 -38.71
CA PHE A 193 3.29 0.16 -39.86
C PHE A 193 2.70 -0.34 -41.18
N PRO A 194 2.05 0.54 -41.97
CA PRO A 194 1.61 0.20 -43.32
C PRO A 194 2.78 0.15 -44.31
N ARG A 195 2.57 -0.47 -45.49
CA ARG A 195 3.63 -0.64 -46.52
C ARG A 195 4.29 0.65 -46.92
N GLU A 196 3.51 1.73 -47.03
CA GLU A 196 3.97 3.04 -47.48
C GLU A 196 5.05 3.67 -46.60
N PHE A 197 5.20 3.19 -45.36
CA PHE A 197 6.19 3.70 -44.43
C PHE A 197 7.55 3.03 -44.58
N LEU A 198 7.61 1.87 -45.23
CA LEU A 198 8.84 1.07 -45.37
C LEU A 198 9.95 1.83 -46.11
N ASP A 199 9.58 2.61 -47.12
CA ASP A 199 10.50 3.39 -47.95
C ASP A 199 10.78 4.79 -47.38
N LYS A 200 10.13 5.15 -46.26
CA LYS A 200 10.35 6.44 -45.61
C LYS A 200 11.61 6.41 -44.76
N LYS A 201 12.31 7.53 -44.74
CA LYS A 201 13.43 7.78 -43.82
C LYS A 201 12.94 7.84 -42.40
N VAL A 202 13.69 7.26 -41.47
CA VAL A 202 13.38 7.28 -40.05
C VAL A 202 13.23 8.73 -39.56
N GLY A 203 14.06 9.65 -40.04
CA GLY A 203 14.00 11.07 -39.70
C GLY A 203 12.65 11.76 -39.94
N THR A 204 11.84 11.26 -40.89
CA THR A 204 10.54 11.84 -41.24
C THR A 204 9.37 11.37 -40.36
N LEU A 205 9.60 10.36 -39.53
CA LEU A 205 8.59 9.80 -38.66
C LEU A 205 8.34 10.68 -37.43
N SER A 206 7.09 10.68 -36.95
CA SER A 206 6.74 11.30 -35.67
C SER A 206 7.47 10.64 -34.50
N GLY A 207 7.55 11.32 -33.35
CA GLY A 207 8.23 10.79 -32.16
C GLY A 207 7.69 9.43 -31.69
N GLY A 208 6.37 9.25 -31.68
CA GLY A 208 5.74 7.98 -31.32
C GLY A 208 6.02 6.87 -32.34
N GLU A 209 6.01 7.18 -33.64
CA GLU A 209 6.40 6.24 -34.68
C GLU A 209 7.87 5.83 -34.56
N LYS A 210 8.78 6.78 -34.31
CA LYS A 210 10.19 6.46 -34.03
C LYS A 210 10.32 5.52 -32.83
N ASN A 211 9.58 5.76 -31.74
CA ASN A 211 9.60 4.87 -30.58
C ASN A 211 9.12 3.45 -30.94
N ARG A 212 8.07 3.31 -31.75
CA ARG A 212 7.60 2.00 -32.24
C ARG A 212 8.65 1.28 -33.07
N VAL A 213 9.34 1.98 -33.96
CA VAL A 213 10.43 1.41 -34.77
C VAL A 213 11.57 0.95 -33.87
N ALA A 214 11.97 1.77 -32.89
CA ALA A 214 13.03 1.44 -31.96
C ALA A 214 12.68 0.20 -31.11
N LEU A 215 11.44 0.08 -30.63
CA LEU A 215 10.96 -1.11 -29.93
C LEU A 215 10.95 -2.34 -30.85
N ALA A 216 10.44 -2.19 -32.07
CA ALA A 216 10.45 -3.26 -33.06
C ALA A 216 11.88 -3.74 -33.36
N LEU A 217 12.85 -2.83 -33.47
CA LEU A 217 14.27 -3.14 -33.67
C LEU A 217 14.91 -3.77 -32.43
N LEU A 218 14.48 -3.39 -31.23
CA LEU A 218 14.96 -4.00 -29.99
C LEU A 218 14.57 -5.48 -29.92
N PHE A 219 13.34 -5.81 -30.32
CA PHE A 219 12.84 -7.19 -30.31
C PHE A 219 13.44 -8.09 -31.39
N THR A 220 14.09 -7.54 -32.43
CA THR A 220 14.83 -8.35 -33.41
C THR A 220 16.21 -8.76 -32.89
N LYS A 221 16.78 -8.01 -31.95
CA LYS A 221 18.06 -8.35 -31.34
C LYS A 221 17.92 -9.56 -30.43
N LYS A 222 18.83 -10.53 -30.56
CA LYS A 222 18.95 -11.66 -29.63
C LYS A 222 19.62 -11.16 -28.36
N VAL A 223 18.82 -10.93 -27.32
CA VAL A 223 19.28 -10.45 -26.01
C VAL A 223 18.79 -11.36 -24.89
N ASP A 224 19.60 -11.52 -23.85
CA ASP A 224 19.27 -12.30 -22.65
C ASP A 224 18.53 -11.48 -21.59
N CYS A 225 18.77 -10.16 -21.58
CA CYS A 225 18.13 -9.21 -20.67
C CYS A 225 17.69 -7.95 -21.42
N LEU A 226 16.45 -7.53 -21.21
CA LEU A 226 15.91 -6.25 -21.69
C LEU A 226 15.85 -5.26 -20.53
N ILE A 227 16.41 -4.08 -20.74
CA ILE A 227 16.32 -2.96 -19.81
C ILE A 227 15.57 -1.83 -20.52
N LEU A 228 14.44 -1.41 -19.98
CA LEU A 228 13.55 -0.41 -20.58
C LEU A 228 13.38 0.78 -19.64
N ASP A 229 13.78 1.97 -20.05
CA ASP A 229 13.58 3.21 -19.28
C ASP A 229 12.38 4.01 -19.83
N GLU A 230 11.27 4.04 -19.08
CA GLU A 230 9.99 4.66 -19.43
C GLU A 230 9.48 4.31 -20.85
N PRO A 231 9.31 3.00 -21.18
CA PRO A 231 8.96 2.58 -22.53
C PRO A 231 7.54 2.95 -22.95
N THR A 232 6.65 3.24 -22.00
CA THR A 232 5.25 3.62 -22.27
C THR A 232 5.10 5.08 -22.67
N ASN A 233 6.15 5.89 -22.54
CA ASN A 233 6.07 7.30 -22.89
C ASN A 233 5.94 7.50 -24.40
N ASP A 234 5.08 8.44 -24.81
CA ASP A 234 4.78 8.75 -26.21
C ASP A 234 4.25 7.56 -27.04
N LEU A 235 3.68 6.52 -26.39
CA LEU A 235 3.06 5.38 -27.07
C LEU A 235 1.53 5.42 -27.01
N ASP A 236 0.90 5.08 -28.14
CA ASP A 236 -0.54 4.86 -28.19
C ASP A 236 -0.93 3.53 -27.50
N ILE A 237 -2.14 3.47 -26.96
CA ILE A 237 -2.70 2.28 -26.28
C ILE A 237 -2.53 0.97 -27.07
N PRO A 238 -2.80 0.91 -28.40
CA PRO A 238 -2.59 -0.32 -29.17
C PRO A 238 -1.14 -0.79 -29.15
N THR A 239 -0.19 0.15 -29.17
CA THR A 239 1.24 -0.16 -29.11
C THR A 239 1.64 -0.67 -27.73
N ILE A 240 1.09 -0.07 -26.66
CA ILE A 240 1.31 -0.54 -25.29
C ILE A 240 0.85 -1.99 -25.15
N ASN A 241 -0.31 -2.36 -25.71
CA ASN A 241 -0.79 -3.75 -25.69
C ASN A 241 0.15 -4.71 -26.43
N ILE A 242 0.70 -4.31 -27.59
CA ILE A 242 1.70 -5.11 -28.32
C ILE A 242 2.96 -5.29 -27.46
N LEU A 243 3.40 -4.22 -26.81
CA LEU A 243 4.56 -4.25 -25.92
C LEU A 243 4.32 -5.17 -24.72
N GLU A 244 3.14 -5.10 -24.09
CA GLU A 244 2.72 -5.99 -23.01
C GLU A 244 2.83 -7.46 -23.43
N GLU A 245 2.23 -7.82 -24.58
CA GLU A 245 2.25 -9.19 -25.10
C GLU A 245 3.66 -9.69 -25.41
N LYS A 246 4.51 -8.83 -26.01
CA LYS A 246 5.90 -9.16 -26.33
C LYS A 246 6.76 -9.34 -25.08
N LEU A 247 6.57 -8.51 -24.06
CA LEU A 247 7.32 -8.60 -22.80
C LEU A 247 6.90 -9.80 -21.95
N GLN A 248 5.61 -10.14 -21.93
CA GLN A 248 5.13 -11.33 -21.22
C GLN A 248 5.68 -12.63 -21.80
N ASN A 249 5.84 -12.69 -23.12
CA ASN A 249 6.37 -13.86 -23.83
C ASN A 249 7.90 -13.87 -23.98
N PHE A 250 8.60 -12.86 -23.45
CA PHE A 250 10.05 -12.76 -23.57
C PHE A 250 10.75 -13.86 -22.76
N PRO A 251 11.65 -14.67 -23.38
CA PRO A 251 12.30 -15.79 -22.69
C PRO A 251 13.43 -15.37 -21.73
N GLY A 252 13.92 -14.13 -21.84
CA GLY A 252 14.97 -13.57 -20.99
C GLY A 252 14.42 -12.82 -19.77
N ALA A 253 15.28 -12.05 -19.10
CA ALA A 253 14.84 -11.17 -18.02
C ALA A 253 14.46 -9.77 -18.54
N VAL A 254 13.50 -9.13 -17.90
CA VAL A 254 13.05 -7.77 -18.22
C VAL A 254 13.19 -6.90 -16.98
N ILE A 255 13.87 -5.77 -17.11
CA ILE A 255 13.95 -4.72 -16.09
C ILE A 255 13.30 -3.48 -16.70
N LEU A 256 12.14 -3.07 -16.18
CA LEU A 256 11.40 -1.93 -16.70
C LEU A 256 11.32 -0.82 -15.65
N VAL A 257 11.58 0.41 -16.05
CA VAL A 257 11.27 1.62 -15.27
C VAL A 257 10.00 2.20 -15.88
N SER A 258 8.95 2.33 -15.08
CA SER A 258 7.72 2.97 -15.54
C SER A 258 6.98 3.63 -14.37
N HIS A 259 6.28 4.72 -14.67
CA HIS A 259 5.29 5.32 -13.77
C HIS A 259 3.86 4.82 -14.02
N ASP A 260 3.62 4.08 -15.10
CA ASP A 260 2.29 3.57 -15.44
C ASP A 260 1.95 2.34 -14.58
N ARG A 261 0.99 2.52 -13.67
CA ARG A 261 0.57 1.50 -12.71
C ARG A 261 -0.04 0.28 -13.41
N TYR A 262 -0.86 0.51 -14.43
CA TYR A 262 -1.56 -0.57 -15.11
C TYR A 262 -0.60 -1.45 -15.91
N PHE A 263 0.37 -0.82 -16.56
CA PHE A 263 1.43 -1.51 -17.29
C PHE A 263 2.33 -2.33 -16.35
N VAL A 264 2.75 -1.73 -15.23
CA VAL A 264 3.56 -2.40 -14.21
C VAL A 264 2.83 -3.60 -13.64
N ASP A 265 1.56 -3.47 -13.25
CA ASP A 265 0.79 -4.56 -12.62
C ASP A 265 0.58 -5.77 -13.54
N LYS A 266 0.43 -5.55 -14.85
CA LYS A 266 0.22 -6.64 -15.81
C LYS A 266 1.48 -7.43 -16.13
N ILE A 267 2.64 -6.79 -16.05
CA ILE A 267 3.90 -7.35 -16.55
C ILE A 267 4.80 -7.78 -15.39
N ALA A 268 4.93 -6.94 -14.36
CA ALA A 268 5.92 -7.12 -13.31
C ALA A 268 5.54 -8.24 -12.34
N LYS A 269 6.52 -9.09 -12.03
CA LYS A 269 6.42 -10.13 -10.98
C LYS A 269 7.21 -9.75 -9.73
N LYS A 270 8.15 -8.81 -9.88
CA LYS A 270 9.01 -8.30 -8.82
C LYS A 270 9.06 -6.77 -8.95
N LEU A 271 8.98 -6.08 -7.82
CA LEU A 271 9.05 -4.63 -7.73
C LEU A 271 10.29 -4.20 -6.94
N PHE A 272 11.03 -3.24 -7.50
CA PHE A 272 12.05 -2.47 -6.80
C PHE A 272 11.50 -1.08 -6.55
N ILE A 273 11.12 -0.82 -5.30
CA ILE A 273 10.49 0.42 -4.90
C ILE A 273 11.54 1.33 -4.26
N PHE A 274 11.78 2.47 -4.90
CA PHE A 274 12.67 3.51 -4.40
C PHE A 274 11.88 4.45 -3.48
N LYS A 275 12.26 4.50 -2.20
CA LYS A 275 11.62 5.40 -1.22
C LYS A 275 12.11 6.85 -1.32
N GLY A 276 13.25 7.08 -1.99
CA GLY A 276 13.86 8.42 -2.17
C GLY A 276 14.99 8.75 -1.19
N ASP A 277 15.05 8.08 -0.04
CA ASP A 277 16.08 8.30 1.00
C ASP A 277 17.34 7.44 0.83
N GLY A 278 17.44 6.78 -0.33
CA GLY A 278 18.48 5.82 -0.66
C GLY A 278 18.14 4.37 -0.35
N THR A 279 16.97 4.10 0.22
CA THR A 279 16.49 2.74 0.48
C THR A 279 15.69 2.21 -0.70
N ILE A 280 15.99 0.97 -1.09
CA ILE A 280 15.24 0.22 -2.11
C ILE A 280 14.58 -0.96 -1.42
N GLU A 281 13.27 -1.07 -1.58
CA GLU A 281 12.47 -2.16 -1.07
C GLU A 281 12.15 -3.15 -2.20
N GLU A 282 12.28 -4.45 -1.90
CA GLU A 282 11.89 -5.51 -2.82
C GLU A 282 10.55 -6.10 -2.42
N SER A 283 9.56 -5.97 -3.30
CA SER A 283 8.23 -6.55 -3.16
C SER A 283 7.92 -7.52 -4.32
N TYR A 284 7.08 -8.51 -4.06
CA TYR A 284 6.54 -9.43 -5.06
C TYR A 284 5.02 -9.28 -5.24
N LYS A 285 4.44 -8.27 -4.57
CA LYS A 285 3.03 -7.92 -4.71
C LYS A 285 2.82 -7.06 -5.96
N PRO A 286 1.60 -7.04 -6.52
CA PRO A 286 1.21 -6.00 -7.48
C PRO A 286 1.45 -4.60 -6.91
N TYR A 287 1.76 -3.65 -7.79
CA TYR A 287 2.05 -2.27 -7.40
C TYR A 287 0.84 -1.56 -6.83
N SER A 288 -0.37 -1.83 -7.36
CA SER A 288 -1.61 -1.27 -6.80
C SER A 288 -1.84 -1.72 -5.35
N GLU A 289 -1.66 -3.00 -5.05
CA GLU A 289 -1.80 -3.54 -3.68
C GLU A 289 -0.75 -2.93 -2.74
N TYR A 290 0.49 -2.78 -3.20
CA TYR A 290 1.55 -2.14 -2.43
C TYR A 290 1.22 -0.67 -2.10
N LEU A 291 0.63 0.08 -3.03
CA LEU A 291 0.22 1.46 -2.77
C LEU A 291 -0.95 1.57 -1.78
N GLU A 292 -1.84 0.58 -1.76
CA GLU A 292 -2.92 0.50 -0.77
C GLU A 292 -2.34 0.21 0.61
N ASP A 293 -1.47 -0.81 0.73
CA ASP A 293 -0.73 -1.12 1.95
C ASP A 293 -0.02 0.14 2.47
N GLU A 294 0.72 0.86 1.61
CA GLU A 294 1.47 2.06 2.01
C GLU A 294 0.57 3.18 2.53
N LYS A 295 -0.62 3.37 1.97
CA LYS A 295 -1.60 4.34 2.47
C LYS A 295 -2.17 3.91 3.82
N GLU A 296 -2.56 2.64 3.95
CA GLU A 296 -3.07 2.11 5.22
C GLU A 296 -2.03 2.27 6.33
N PHE A 297 -0.76 1.98 6.04
CA PHE A 297 0.34 2.22 6.97
C PHE A 297 0.50 3.70 7.33
N ALA A 298 0.47 4.60 6.34
CA ALA A 298 0.58 6.03 6.60
C ALA A 298 -0.59 6.56 7.46
N GLU A 299 -1.80 6.07 7.24
CA GLU A 299 -2.98 6.41 8.05
C GLU A 299 -2.84 5.89 9.48
N MET A 300 -2.35 4.66 9.66
CA MET A 300 -2.08 4.09 10.98
C MET A 300 -1.01 4.87 11.74
N ASP A 301 0.07 5.25 11.06
CA ASP A 301 1.16 6.06 11.64
C ASP A 301 0.67 7.47 12.00
N ALA A 302 -0.16 8.09 11.15
CA ALA A 302 -0.77 9.39 11.43
C ALA A 302 -1.69 9.31 12.66
N MET A 303 -2.55 8.29 12.75
CA MET A 303 -3.38 8.07 13.94
C MET A 303 -2.52 7.89 15.18
N GLN A 304 -1.45 7.09 15.12
CA GLN A 304 -0.52 6.93 16.24
C GLN A 304 0.16 8.25 16.63
N ALA A 305 0.56 9.07 15.65
CA ALA A 305 1.14 10.38 15.90
C ALA A 305 0.14 11.32 16.60
N GLU A 306 -1.13 11.31 16.21
CA GLU A 306 -2.19 12.06 16.90
C GLU A 306 -2.43 11.56 18.33
N PHE A 307 -2.48 10.24 18.54
CA PHE A 307 -2.62 9.65 19.88
C PHE A 307 -1.41 9.95 20.77
N SER A 308 -0.20 10.01 20.21
CA SER A 308 1.02 10.36 20.96
C SER A 308 1.09 11.86 21.30
N LYS A 309 0.60 12.74 20.42
CA LYS A 309 0.48 14.18 20.70
C LYS A 309 -0.60 14.49 21.74
N ALA A 310 -1.72 13.75 21.73
CA ALA A 310 -2.74 13.82 22.77
C ALA A 310 -2.28 13.25 24.13
N ALA A 311 -1.18 12.50 24.15
CA ALA A 311 -0.52 12.00 25.35
C ALA A 311 0.71 12.83 25.79
N ALA A 312 0.97 13.98 25.14
CA ALA A 312 1.88 14.96 25.72
C ALA A 312 1.30 15.38 27.08
N PRO A 313 2.12 15.48 28.15
CA PRO A 313 1.61 15.86 29.46
C PRO A 313 0.98 17.24 29.32
N ILE A 314 -0.33 17.31 29.53
CA ILE A 314 -0.99 18.58 29.81
C ILE A 314 -0.24 19.12 31.01
N ALA A 315 0.60 20.13 30.79
CA ALA A 315 1.24 20.86 31.86
C ALA A 315 0.10 21.39 32.72
N VAL A 316 -0.11 20.76 33.87
CA VAL A 316 -1.04 21.19 34.90
C VAL A 316 -0.54 22.56 35.32
N GLN A 317 -1.09 23.61 34.72
CA GLN A 317 -0.94 24.95 35.23
C GLN A 317 -1.59 24.93 36.61
N THR A 318 -0.74 24.92 37.64
CA THR A 318 -1.12 25.06 39.04
C THR A 318 -1.78 26.42 39.23
N GLN A 319 -3.08 26.50 38.95
CA GLN A 319 -3.93 27.54 39.50
C GLN A 319 -4.20 27.16 40.96
N LYS A 320 -3.83 28.08 41.86
CA LYS A 320 -3.97 27.95 43.32
C LYS A 320 -5.35 27.39 43.68
N ALA A 321 -5.33 26.24 44.33
CA ALA A 321 -6.50 25.49 44.78
C ALA A 321 -7.45 26.38 45.61
N LYS A 322 -8.60 26.73 45.03
CA LYS A 322 -9.80 27.00 45.82
C LYS A 322 -10.40 25.64 46.17
N VAL A 323 -10.65 25.41 47.45
CA VAL A 323 -11.24 24.19 47.99
C VAL A 323 -12.57 23.90 47.29
N PHE A 324 -12.58 22.90 46.40
CA PHE A 324 -13.81 22.37 45.81
C PHE A 324 -14.36 21.27 46.71
N LYS A 325 -15.49 21.55 47.38
CA LYS A 325 -16.40 20.51 47.87
C LYS A 325 -17.60 20.50 46.92
N LEU A 326 -18.08 19.32 46.55
CA LEU A 326 -19.37 19.16 45.87
C LEU A 326 -20.45 19.92 46.65
N SER A 327 -21.33 20.64 45.96
CA SER A 327 -22.41 21.34 46.64
C SER A 327 -23.37 20.32 47.28
N PHE A 328 -24.03 20.68 48.39
CA PHE A 328 -25.02 19.82 49.06
C PHE A 328 -26.12 19.31 48.10
N ASN A 329 -26.44 20.09 47.07
CA ASN A 329 -27.40 19.70 46.04
C ASN A 329 -26.85 18.67 45.05
N GLU A 330 -25.54 18.71 44.75
CA GLU A 330 -24.88 17.75 43.85
C GLU A 330 -24.69 16.39 44.55
N GLN A 331 -24.37 16.37 45.84
CA GLN A 331 -24.32 15.13 46.64
C GLN A 331 -25.68 14.45 46.73
N LYS A 332 -26.75 15.22 46.94
CA LYS A 332 -28.11 14.69 46.99
C LYS A 332 -28.61 14.23 45.61
N ALA A 333 -28.09 14.82 44.53
CA ALA A 333 -28.40 14.39 43.16
C ALA A 333 -27.72 13.05 42.81
N LEU A 334 -26.48 12.82 43.28
CA LEU A 334 -25.79 11.52 43.14
C LEU A 334 -26.57 10.34 43.77
N GLU A 335 -27.30 10.58 44.85
CA GLU A 335 -28.14 9.55 45.49
C GLU A 335 -29.49 9.35 44.78
N LYS A 336 -30.04 10.40 44.17
CA LYS A 336 -31.40 10.39 43.59
C LYS A 336 -31.44 10.02 42.12
N LEU A 337 -30.53 10.57 41.31
CA LEU A 337 -30.51 10.37 39.88
C LEU A 337 -30.40 8.89 39.47
N PRO A 338 -29.64 8.01 40.16
CA PRO A 338 -29.64 6.58 39.85
C PRO A 338 -31.02 5.93 40.00
N LEU A 339 -31.78 6.31 41.04
CA LEU A 339 -33.11 5.77 41.30
C LEU A 339 -34.13 6.27 40.27
N GLU A 340 -33.97 7.51 39.79
CA GLU A 340 -34.79 8.08 38.71
C GLU A 340 -34.50 7.43 37.36
N ILE A 341 -33.22 7.16 37.05
CA ILE A 341 -32.78 6.45 35.86
C ILE A 341 -33.33 5.01 35.87
N ASP A 342 -33.21 4.28 36.98
CA ASP A 342 -33.76 2.92 37.14
C ASP A 342 -35.30 2.88 36.95
N ALA A 343 -36.01 3.92 37.39
CA ALA A 343 -37.46 4.04 37.20
C ALA A 343 -37.81 4.30 35.72
N LEU A 344 -37.03 5.14 35.02
CA LEU A 344 -37.21 5.42 33.60
C LEU A 344 -36.89 4.19 32.73
N GLU A 345 -35.88 3.39 33.08
CA GLU A 345 -35.57 2.13 32.38
C GLU A 345 -36.74 1.15 32.47
N LYS A 346 -37.34 1.01 33.67
CA LYS A 346 -38.54 0.17 33.85
C LYS A 346 -39.72 0.65 33.02
N GLN A 347 -39.93 1.98 32.95
CA GLN A 347 -40.99 2.56 32.11
C GLN A 347 -40.74 2.30 30.62
N ILE A 348 -39.49 2.44 30.15
CA ILE A 348 -39.13 2.14 28.75
C ILE A 348 -39.38 0.66 28.45
N ASP A 349 -39.02 -0.24 29.36
CA ASP A 349 -39.24 -1.68 29.21
C ASP A 349 -40.73 -2.04 29.21
N GLU A 350 -41.55 -1.42 30.08
CA GLU A 350 -43.00 -1.59 30.09
C GLU A 350 -43.65 -1.10 28.78
N ILE A 351 -43.21 0.04 28.25
CA ILE A 351 -43.71 0.57 26.97
C ILE A 351 -43.28 -0.33 25.81
N ASN A 352 -42.05 -0.85 25.81
CA ASN A 352 -41.57 -1.79 24.80
C ASN A 352 -42.34 -3.12 24.84
N GLN A 353 -42.65 -3.63 26.03
CA GLN A 353 -43.49 -4.83 26.19
C GLN A 353 -44.90 -4.59 25.64
N CYS A 354 -45.48 -3.41 25.90
CA CYS A 354 -46.78 -3.06 25.35
C CYS A 354 -46.79 -2.81 23.83
N LEU A 355 -45.66 -2.38 23.25
CA LEU A 355 -45.49 -2.33 21.78
C LEU A 355 -45.31 -3.73 21.17
N ALA A 356 -44.77 -4.68 21.93
CA ALA A 356 -44.60 -6.06 21.50
C ALA A 356 -45.90 -6.90 21.58
N ASP A 357 -46.88 -6.48 22.39
CA ASP A 357 -48.14 -7.18 22.59
C ASP A 357 -49.29 -6.67 21.70
N PRO A 358 -49.86 -7.51 20.79
CA PRO A 358 -50.96 -7.14 19.88
C PRO A 358 -52.18 -6.50 20.53
N LYS A 359 -52.52 -6.94 21.74
CA LYS A 359 -53.70 -6.48 22.49
C LYS A 359 -53.46 -5.14 23.22
N CYS A 360 -52.21 -4.76 23.47
CA CYS A 360 -51.89 -3.54 24.22
C CYS A 360 -51.85 -2.30 23.32
N TYR A 361 -51.23 -2.38 22.14
CA TYR A 361 -51.19 -1.25 21.21
C TYR A 361 -52.54 -0.99 20.51
N GLU A 362 -53.43 -1.98 20.38
CA GLU A 362 -54.81 -1.79 19.90
C GLU A 362 -55.66 -0.91 20.82
N LYS A 363 -55.37 -0.90 22.13
CA LYS A 363 -56.13 -0.11 23.13
C LYS A 363 -55.60 1.31 23.34
N LYS A 364 -54.29 1.51 23.22
CA LYS A 364 -53.63 2.81 23.49
C LYS A 364 -53.25 3.59 22.22
N GLY A 365 -53.19 2.93 21.07
CA GLY A 365 -52.75 3.52 19.81
C GLY A 365 -51.23 3.55 19.68
N ILE A 366 -50.72 3.02 18.56
CA ILE A 366 -49.28 2.90 18.28
C ILE A 366 -48.57 4.26 18.27
N SER A 367 -49.24 5.31 17.78
CA SER A 367 -48.68 6.66 17.70
C SER A 367 -48.49 7.30 19.08
N VAL A 368 -49.37 7.05 20.03
CA VAL A 368 -49.29 7.60 21.39
C VAL A 368 -48.18 6.91 22.16
N LEU A 369 -48.09 5.58 22.08
CA LEU A 369 -47.03 4.80 22.72
C LEU A 369 -45.64 5.13 22.15
N ALA A 370 -45.52 5.37 20.84
CA ALA A 370 -44.27 5.81 20.23
C ALA A 370 -43.82 7.19 20.74
N GLN A 371 -44.76 8.14 20.88
CA GLN A 371 -44.47 9.47 21.43
C GLN A 371 -44.13 9.44 22.92
N GLU A 372 -44.80 8.59 23.71
CA GLU A 372 -44.48 8.38 25.13
C GLU A 372 -43.10 7.75 25.31
N LEU A 373 -42.76 6.78 24.47
CA LEU A 373 -41.44 6.16 24.43
C LEU A 373 -40.34 7.15 24.05
N GLU A 374 -40.59 8.01 23.07
CA GLU A 374 -39.62 9.02 22.63
C GLU A 374 -39.38 10.07 23.74
N LYS A 375 -40.44 10.56 24.39
CA LYS A 375 -40.33 11.48 25.53
C LYS A 375 -39.60 10.86 26.73
N THR A 376 -39.91 9.62 27.08
CA THR A 376 -39.24 8.91 28.19
C THR A 376 -37.78 8.63 27.90
N LYS A 377 -37.41 8.36 26.62
CA LYS A 377 -36.01 8.24 26.21
C LYS A 377 -35.24 9.56 26.31
N ILE A 378 -35.82 10.67 25.85
CA ILE A 378 -35.19 11.99 25.97
C ILE A 378 -34.93 12.33 27.44
N LEU A 379 -35.92 12.10 28.31
CA LEU A 379 -35.79 12.38 29.75
C LEU A 379 -34.78 11.46 30.44
N TYR A 380 -34.68 10.20 29.99
CA TYR A 380 -33.61 9.28 30.41
C TYR A 380 -32.23 9.81 30.01
N GLU A 381 -32.06 10.26 28.77
CA GLU A 381 -30.79 10.82 28.28
C GLU A 381 -30.37 12.07 29.07
N GLU A 382 -31.30 13.01 29.30
CA GLU A 382 -31.04 14.22 30.12
C GLU A 382 -30.58 13.87 31.54
N LYS A 383 -31.24 12.89 32.19
CA LYS A 383 -30.89 12.48 33.56
C LYS A 383 -29.54 11.76 33.64
N VAL A 384 -29.20 11.00 32.61
CA VAL A 384 -27.89 10.35 32.49
C VAL A 384 -26.78 11.40 32.30
N GLU A 385 -27.00 12.44 31.49
CA GLU A 385 -26.05 13.55 31.33
C GLU A 385 -25.86 14.34 32.62
N GLU A 386 -26.94 14.64 33.35
CA GLU A 386 -26.87 15.30 34.67
C GLU A 386 -26.01 14.49 35.65
N LEU A 387 -26.23 13.18 35.75
CA LEU A 387 -25.44 12.31 36.64
C LEU A 387 -23.95 12.29 36.24
N LEU A 388 -23.67 12.24 34.94
CA LEU A 388 -22.31 12.16 34.42
C LEU A 388 -21.51 13.43 34.69
N THR A 389 -22.13 14.60 34.52
CA THR A 389 -21.48 15.89 34.83
C THR A 389 -21.14 16.03 36.32
N ILE A 390 -21.93 15.42 37.22
CA ILE A 390 -21.67 15.44 38.66
C ILE A 390 -20.57 14.45 39.03
N GLN A 391 -20.54 13.26 38.40
CA GLN A 391 -19.48 12.27 38.60
C GLN A 391 -18.11 12.76 38.10
N GLU A 392 -18.05 13.44 36.96
CA GLU A 392 -16.80 14.04 36.46
C GLU A 392 -16.24 15.09 37.43
N LYS A 393 -17.12 15.87 38.07
CA LYS A 393 -16.73 16.81 39.13
C LYS A 393 -16.22 16.08 40.37
N GLU A 394 -16.84 14.96 40.76
CA GLU A 394 -16.41 14.15 41.89
C GLU A 394 -15.03 13.52 41.64
N GLU A 395 -14.81 12.90 40.48
CA GLU A 395 -13.53 12.32 40.09
C GLU A 395 -12.42 13.38 40.00
N ALA A 396 -12.72 14.57 39.47
CA ALA A 396 -11.77 15.68 39.45
C ALA A 396 -11.41 16.16 40.87
N ILE A 397 -12.36 16.15 41.81
CA ILE A 397 -12.12 16.50 43.21
C ILE A 397 -11.31 15.41 43.92
N GLU A 398 -11.58 14.13 43.67
CA GLU A 398 -10.80 13.01 44.23
C GLU A 398 -9.38 12.96 43.69
N ALA A 399 -9.19 13.18 42.37
CA ALA A 399 -7.87 13.28 41.76
C ALA A 399 -7.05 14.43 42.37
N LEU A 400 -7.68 15.53 42.75
CA LEU A 400 -7.04 16.64 43.47
C LEU A 400 -6.80 16.38 44.97
N LYS A 401 -7.46 15.40 45.58
CA LYS A 401 -7.19 14.98 46.97
C LYS A 401 -6.10 13.92 47.08
N ASN A 402 -5.95 13.10 46.03
CA ASN A 402 -4.98 12.01 45.96
C ASN A 402 -3.65 12.42 45.31
N ALA A 403 -3.58 13.62 44.72
CA ALA A 403 -2.36 14.30 44.30
C ALA A 403 -1.87 15.25 45.42
#